data_AF-A0A958W3N9-F1
#
_entry.id   AF-A0A958W3N9-F1
#
_cell.length_a   1.000
_cell.length_b   1.000
_cell.length_c   1.000
_cell.angle_alpha   90.00
_cell.angle_beta   90.00
_cell.angle_gamma   90.00
#
_symmetry.space_group_name_H-M   'P 1'
#
loop_
_entity.id
_entity.type
_entity.pdbx_description
1 polymer ?
#
loop_
_entity_poly.entity_id
_entity_poly.type
_entity_poly.pdbx_seq_one_letter_code
_entity_poly.pdbx_strand_id
1 'polypeptide(L)'
;MKISCLLLLVFMMSCASPKSETDEKANTPPQEDTAAEAVAEINQPPLTDPKTVVDYYNLLRWKEMIDPFVLVVQGDQWVCIEDMGSDFNYEGALDAVRHYPSIVDIKNGYIQIEDEGTGGGTLLYTEVALFRKSDKSYLIALNGYSRDEITHVVSGGIPRFYQWENNKLREVTTDVFPETSLSLFFKEDVEPIESNYYFTLPQVGRSIEYHIGLNDPAQKEKLKTGKINIQFDSGQDQFVLLNP
;
A
#
# COMPACT_ATOMS: atom_id res chain seq x y z
N MET A 1 -13.84 -58.59 24.96
CA MET A 1 -15.23 -58.57 25.48
C MET A 1 -15.20 -58.65 27.00
N LYS A 2 -15.49 -57.53 27.67
CA LYS A 2 -15.77 -57.50 29.11
C LYS A 2 -16.98 -56.60 29.32
N ILE A 3 -18.02 -57.21 29.88
CA ILE A 3 -19.28 -56.60 30.32
C ILE A 3 -19.09 -56.17 31.78
N SER A 4 -19.44 -54.94 32.13
CA SER A 4 -19.76 -54.49 33.50
C SER A 4 -20.41 -53.11 33.40
N CYS A 5 -21.71 -53.04 33.60
CA CYS A 5 -22.40 -52.84 34.90
C CYS A 5 -22.74 -51.36 35.10
N LEU A 6 -23.92 -51.06 34.55
CA LEU A 6 -24.93 -50.10 34.99
C LEU A 6 -24.83 -49.70 36.48
N LEU A 7 -24.80 -48.41 36.76
CA LEU A 7 -25.33 -47.87 38.01
C LEU A 7 -26.07 -46.56 37.72
N LEU A 8 -27.39 -46.67 37.89
CA LEU A 8 -28.40 -45.64 37.71
C LEU A 8 -28.45 -44.80 39.00
N LEU A 9 -28.27 -43.48 38.90
CA LEU A 9 -28.60 -42.55 39.98
C LEU A 9 -29.66 -41.58 39.48
N VAL A 10 -30.88 -41.80 39.97
CA VAL A 10 -32.04 -40.93 39.79
C VAL A 10 -31.97 -39.88 40.89
N PHE A 11 -31.86 -38.60 40.50
CA PHE A 11 -32.24 -37.48 41.35
C PHE A 11 -33.46 -36.78 40.72
N MET A 12 -34.55 -36.79 41.46
CA MET A 12 -35.78 -36.06 41.21
C MET A 12 -35.77 -34.72 41.95
N MET A 13 -36.54 -33.77 41.42
CA MET A 13 -36.90 -32.43 41.95
C MET A 13 -35.87 -31.33 41.68
N SER A 14 -36.22 -30.11 41.29
CA SER A 14 -37.48 -29.37 41.47
C SER A 14 -37.68 -28.38 40.32
N CYS A 15 -38.95 -28.13 39.97
CA CYS A 15 -39.36 -27.10 39.03
C CYS A 15 -39.00 -25.70 39.57
N ALA A 16 -38.38 -24.87 38.74
CA ALA A 16 -38.38 -23.42 38.86
C ALA A 16 -38.54 -22.83 37.46
N SER A 17 -39.61 -22.04 37.26
CA SER A 17 -39.91 -21.32 36.02
C SER A 17 -38.77 -20.35 35.65
N PRO A 18 -38.39 -20.23 34.36
CA PRO A 18 -37.50 -19.17 33.94
C PRO A 18 -38.27 -17.85 33.90
N LYS A 19 -37.86 -16.90 34.76
CA LYS A 19 -38.12 -15.48 34.61
C LYS A 19 -37.40 -14.99 33.36
N SER A 20 -38.14 -14.25 32.54
CA SER A 20 -37.62 -13.37 31.50
C SER A 20 -36.67 -12.34 32.13
N GLU A 21 -35.36 -12.50 31.94
CA GLU A 21 -34.37 -11.45 32.15
C GLU A 21 -33.94 -10.91 30.79
N THR A 22 -34.22 -9.63 30.61
CA THR A 22 -33.82 -8.79 29.50
C THR A 22 -32.31 -8.61 29.59
N ASP A 23 -31.56 -9.16 28.62
CA ASP A 23 -30.13 -8.89 28.47
C ASP A 23 -29.94 -7.42 28.05
N GLU A 24 -29.79 -6.55 29.03
CA GLU A 24 -29.21 -5.22 28.85
C GLU A 24 -27.69 -5.40 28.71
N LYS A 25 -27.24 -5.68 27.47
CA LYS A 25 -25.82 -5.55 27.12
C LYS A 25 -25.44 -4.09 27.33
N ALA A 26 -24.66 -3.83 28.37
CA ALA A 26 -23.93 -2.60 28.55
C ALA A 26 -23.09 -2.33 27.29
N ASN A 27 -23.54 -1.36 26.49
CA ASN A 27 -22.72 -0.69 25.48
C ASN A 27 -21.59 0.01 26.21
N THR A 28 -20.44 -0.65 26.30
CA THR A 28 -19.18 0.01 26.60
C THR A 28 -18.70 0.64 25.30
N PRO A 29 -18.52 1.97 25.21
CA PRO A 29 -17.95 2.60 24.03
C PRO A 29 -16.55 2.04 23.75
N PRO A 30 -16.11 1.92 22.49
CA PRO A 30 -14.72 1.61 22.19
C PRO A 30 -13.79 2.67 22.80
N GLN A 31 -12.67 2.24 23.37
CA GLN A 31 -11.66 3.07 24.01
C GLN A 31 -10.99 4.00 22.96
N GLU A 32 -11.40 5.27 22.91
CA GLU A 32 -10.85 6.34 22.07
C GLU A 32 -9.37 6.67 22.38
N ASP A 33 -8.91 6.40 23.60
CA ASP A 33 -7.58 6.82 24.07
C ASP A 33 -6.41 6.18 23.30
N THR A 34 -6.62 5.04 22.65
CA THR A 34 -5.53 4.27 22.00
C THR A 34 -5.08 4.85 20.65
N ALA A 35 -5.98 5.54 19.93
CA ALA A 35 -5.66 6.08 18.60
C ALA A 35 -4.91 7.41 18.69
N ALA A 36 -5.26 8.26 19.66
CA ALA A 36 -4.66 9.58 19.83
C ALA A 36 -3.19 9.50 20.31
N GLU A 37 -2.85 8.58 21.21
CA GLU A 37 -1.46 8.36 21.64
C GLU A 37 -0.58 7.80 20.51
N ALA A 38 -1.12 6.89 19.68
CA ALA A 38 -0.41 6.37 18.52
C ALA A 38 -0.07 7.46 17.51
N VAL A 39 -1.00 8.39 17.23
CA VAL A 39 -0.77 9.51 16.30
C VAL A 39 0.31 10.48 16.80
N ALA A 40 0.40 10.71 18.12
CA ALA A 40 1.40 11.60 18.71
C ALA A 40 2.84 11.07 18.57
N GLU A 41 3.05 9.75 18.57
CA GLU A 41 4.37 9.13 18.39
C GLU A 41 4.84 9.20 16.92
N ILE A 42 3.90 9.25 15.97
CA ILE A 42 4.16 9.22 14.51
C ILE A 42 4.64 10.59 13.97
N ASN A 43 4.48 11.66 14.76
CA ASN A 43 4.98 13.00 14.44
C ASN A 43 6.40 13.30 14.99
N GLN A 44 7.07 12.31 15.56
CA GLN A 44 8.48 12.42 15.88
C GLN A 44 9.34 12.29 14.60
N PRO A 45 10.51 12.98 14.54
CA PRO A 45 11.40 12.88 13.40
C PRO A 45 11.80 11.41 13.16
N PRO A 46 11.90 10.97 11.89
CA PRO A 46 12.12 9.59 11.54
C PRO A 46 13.43 9.06 12.12
N LEU A 47 13.45 7.76 12.41
CA LEU A 47 14.60 7.03 12.92
C LEU A 47 15.87 7.37 12.14
N THR A 48 16.99 7.56 12.84
CA THR A 48 18.30 7.80 12.21
C THR A 48 18.83 6.57 11.45
N ASP A 49 18.21 5.40 11.65
CA ASP A 49 18.63 4.13 11.04
C ASP A 49 17.41 3.27 10.64
N PRO A 50 16.66 3.66 9.58
CA PRO A 50 15.48 2.95 9.11
C PRO A 50 15.83 1.53 8.65
N LYS A 51 15.00 0.54 9.01
CA LYS A 51 15.25 -0.89 8.72
C LYS A 51 14.15 -1.55 7.90
N THR A 52 12.92 -1.10 8.07
CA THR A 52 11.72 -1.70 7.49
C THR A 52 11.09 -0.75 6.46
N VAL A 53 10.22 -1.29 5.61
CA VAL A 53 9.48 -0.46 4.63
C VAL A 53 8.62 0.59 5.33
N VAL A 54 8.09 0.31 6.53
CA VAL A 54 7.33 1.28 7.33
C VAL A 54 8.23 2.42 7.81
N ASP A 55 9.47 2.15 8.23
CA ASP A 55 10.41 3.20 8.62
C ASP A 55 10.72 4.15 7.45
N TYR A 56 10.96 3.58 6.26
CA TYR A 56 11.19 4.36 5.05
C TYR A 56 9.94 5.12 4.58
N TYR A 57 8.76 4.51 4.70
CA TYR A 57 7.49 5.18 4.43
C TYR A 57 7.30 6.40 5.34
N ASN A 58 7.50 6.24 6.65
CA ASN A 58 7.40 7.34 7.60
C ASN A 58 8.43 8.45 7.34
N LEU A 59 9.63 8.07 6.91
CA LEU A 59 10.65 9.02 6.47
C LEU A 59 10.23 9.81 5.22
N LEU A 60 9.63 9.15 4.22
CA LEU A 60 9.08 9.81 3.02
C LEU A 60 7.92 10.75 3.38
N ARG A 61 7.02 10.31 4.27
CA ARG A 61 5.91 11.11 4.80
C ARG A 61 6.40 12.36 5.52
N TRP A 62 7.35 12.20 6.45
CA TRP A 62 7.92 13.32 7.21
C TRP A 62 8.64 14.34 6.33
N LYS A 63 9.13 13.91 5.16
CA LYS A 63 9.73 14.78 4.14
C LYS A 63 8.71 15.39 3.19
N GLU A 64 7.41 15.20 3.42
CA GLU A 64 6.31 15.69 2.59
C GLU A 64 6.41 15.21 1.13
N MET A 65 6.95 14.00 0.93
CA MET A 65 7.17 13.42 -0.41
C MET A 65 6.00 12.56 -0.89
N ILE A 66 5.11 12.21 0.04
CA ILE A 66 3.88 11.44 -0.13
C ILE A 66 2.77 12.07 0.71
N ASP A 67 1.54 11.68 0.43
CA ASP A 67 0.36 12.13 1.16
C ASP A 67 0.47 11.85 2.66
N PRO A 68 -0.21 12.64 3.51
CA PRO A 68 -0.09 12.57 4.98
C PRO A 68 -0.85 11.38 5.57
N PHE A 69 -0.80 10.22 4.92
CA PHE A 69 -1.38 9.00 5.46
C PHE A 69 -0.48 8.38 6.53
N VAL A 70 -1.11 7.86 7.57
CA VAL A 70 -0.47 7.32 8.75
C VAL A 70 -0.76 5.83 8.84
N LEU A 71 0.29 5.03 9.03
CA LEU A 71 0.15 3.60 9.27
C LEU A 71 0.18 3.32 10.77
N VAL A 72 -0.91 2.76 11.29
CA VAL A 72 -1.06 2.34 12.69
C VAL A 72 -1.28 0.83 12.76
N VAL A 73 -0.84 0.21 13.85
CA VAL A 73 -1.14 -1.19 14.13
C VAL A 73 -2.41 -1.26 14.98
N GLN A 74 -3.43 -1.96 14.50
CA GLN A 74 -4.66 -2.26 15.24
C GLN A 74 -4.81 -3.78 15.36
N GLY A 75 -4.59 -4.31 16.57
CA GLY A 75 -4.48 -5.76 16.77
C GLY A 75 -3.29 -6.34 16.01
N ASP A 76 -3.54 -7.29 15.11
CA ASP A 76 -2.52 -7.95 14.29
C ASP A 76 -2.44 -7.39 12.86
N GLN A 77 -3.09 -6.27 12.58
CA GLN A 77 -3.19 -5.69 11.24
C GLN A 77 -2.69 -4.26 11.20
N TRP A 78 -2.07 -3.90 10.07
CA TRP A 78 -1.79 -2.51 9.74
C TRP A 78 -3.05 -1.86 9.17
N VAL A 79 -3.28 -0.63 9.59
CA VAL A 79 -4.39 0.20 9.15
C VAL A 79 -3.84 1.55 8.73
N CYS A 80 -4.28 2.02 7.58
CA CYS A 80 -3.93 3.33 7.04
C CYS A 80 -5.03 4.33 7.36
N ILE A 81 -4.66 5.46 7.95
CA ILE A 81 -5.57 6.54 8.34
C ILE A 81 -5.04 7.89 7.85
N GLU A 82 -5.90 8.90 7.80
CA GLU A 82 -5.47 10.28 7.56
C GLU A 82 -4.81 10.87 8.82
N ASP A 83 -3.73 11.65 8.66
CA ASP A 83 -3.12 12.39 9.78
C ASP A 83 -4.10 13.43 10.34
N MET A 84 -4.39 13.36 11.64
CA MET A 84 -5.27 14.28 12.36
C MET A 84 -4.76 15.73 12.38
N GLY A 85 -3.57 16.03 11.84
CA GLY A 85 -3.07 17.39 11.61
C GLY A 85 -3.22 17.92 10.18
N SER A 86 -3.75 17.13 9.23
CA SER A 86 -3.86 17.55 7.83
C SER A 86 -4.97 18.60 7.62
N ASP A 87 -4.79 19.48 6.63
CA ASP A 87 -5.81 20.45 6.20
C ASP A 87 -7.08 19.78 5.64
N PHE A 88 -7.06 18.46 5.45
CA PHE A 88 -8.16 17.65 4.95
C PHE A 88 -9.11 17.15 6.05
N ASN A 89 -8.83 17.46 7.32
CA ASN A 89 -9.79 17.27 8.41
C ASN A 89 -11.08 18.06 8.14
N TYR A 90 -12.06 17.40 7.53
CA TYR A 90 -13.40 17.91 7.36
C TYR A 90 -14.02 18.19 8.74
N GLU A 91 -14.06 19.46 9.09
CA GLU A 91 -14.88 20.09 10.14
C GLU A 91 -15.41 19.15 11.25
N GLY A 92 -14.57 18.89 12.25
CA GLY A 92 -15.00 18.82 13.64
C GLY A 92 -15.61 17.50 14.17
N ALA A 93 -15.52 16.39 13.44
CA ALA A 93 -15.81 15.07 14.02
C ALA A 93 -14.50 14.30 14.27
N LEU A 94 -13.99 14.37 15.50
CA LEU A 94 -12.90 13.51 16.00
C LEU A 94 -13.21 12.00 15.86
N ASP A 95 -14.49 11.67 15.62
CA ASP A 95 -15.01 10.30 15.63
C ASP A 95 -14.94 9.61 14.25
N ALA A 96 -14.52 10.29 13.19
CA ALA A 96 -14.52 9.76 11.83
C ALA A 96 -13.11 9.76 11.20
N VAL A 97 -12.16 9.09 11.86
CA VAL A 97 -10.87 8.79 11.24
C VAL A 97 -11.11 7.96 9.97
N ARG A 98 -10.83 8.53 8.80
CA ARG A 98 -11.02 7.82 7.53
C ARG A 98 -9.99 6.71 7.43
N HIS A 99 -10.46 5.50 7.15
CA HIS A 99 -9.63 4.34 6.89
C HIS A 99 -9.43 4.18 5.39
N TYR A 100 -8.18 3.94 4.99
CA TYR A 100 -7.80 3.74 3.59
C TYR A 100 -7.43 2.27 3.37
N PRO A 101 -7.92 1.63 2.30
CA PRO A 101 -7.44 0.33 1.89
C PRO A 101 -5.92 0.38 1.72
N SER A 102 -5.24 -0.54 2.38
CA SER A 102 -3.78 -0.59 2.36
C SER A 102 -3.26 -2.01 2.45
N ILE A 103 -2.10 -2.21 1.85
CA ILE A 103 -1.30 -3.43 1.95
C ILE A 103 0.00 -3.03 2.62
N VAL A 104 0.33 -3.66 3.74
CA VAL A 104 1.63 -3.50 4.41
C VAL A 104 2.30 -4.86 4.52
N ASP A 105 3.25 -5.11 3.63
CA ASP A 105 4.01 -6.36 3.56
C ASP A 105 5.46 -6.11 3.98
N ILE A 106 5.70 -6.10 5.29
CA ILE A 106 7.04 -5.88 5.86
C ILE A 106 8.04 -6.93 5.37
N LYS A 107 7.59 -8.17 5.16
CA LYS A 107 8.46 -9.29 4.78
C LYS A 107 9.05 -9.08 3.39
N ASN A 108 8.23 -8.63 2.45
CA ASN A 108 8.68 -8.34 1.09
C ASN A 108 9.08 -6.88 0.88
N GLY A 109 8.92 -6.03 1.90
CA GLY A 109 9.32 -4.64 1.88
C GLY A 109 8.43 -3.78 0.98
N TYR A 110 7.11 -4.01 1.01
CA TYR A 110 6.14 -3.33 0.15
C TYR A 110 5.01 -2.69 0.94
N ILE A 111 4.59 -1.50 0.50
CA ILE A 111 3.39 -0.81 0.95
C ILE A 111 2.60 -0.34 -0.28
N GLN A 112 1.28 -0.50 -0.25
CA GLN A 112 0.35 0.20 -1.14
C GLN A 112 -0.73 0.86 -0.30
N ILE A 113 -1.09 2.09 -0.65
CA ILE A 113 -2.25 2.80 -0.13
C ILE A 113 -3.12 3.19 -1.31
N GLU A 114 -4.43 2.95 -1.17
CA GLU A 114 -5.45 3.35 -2.12
C GLU A 114 -6.32 4.45 -1.50
N ASP A 115 -6.41 5.59 -2.19
CA ASP A 115 -7.29 6.69 -1.84
C ASP A 115 -8.34 6.90 -2.92
N GLU A 116 -9.61 6.72 -2.55
CA GLU A 116 -10.76 6.93 -3.44
C GLU A 116 -11.05 8.42 -3.73
N GLY A 117 -10.23 9.32 -3.19
CA GLY A 117 -10.38 10.76 -3.29
C GLY A 117 -11.71 11.23 -2.69
N THR A 118 -12.34 12.21 -3.35
CA THR A 118 -13.63 12.79 -2.95
C THR A 118 -14.85 12.02 -3.50
N GLY A 119 -14.68 10.76 -3.93
CA GLY A 119 -15.78 9.96 -4.49
C GLY A 119 -16.14 10.28 -5.96
N GLY A 120 -15.23 10.93 -6.69
CA GLY A 120 -15.37 11.23 -8.13
C GLY A 120 -15.09 10.03 -9.06
N GLY A 121 -14.91 8.83 -8.49
CA GLY A 121 -14.55 7.62 -9.24
C GLY A 121 -13.09 7.60 -9.71
N THR A 122 -12.19 8.37 -9.11
CA THR A 122 -10.74 8.29 -9.35
C THR A 122 -10.07 7.73 -8.11
N LEU A 123 -9.39 6.60 -8.27
CA LEU A 123 -8.54 6.00 -7.25
C LEU A 123 -7.11 6.50 -7.43
N LEU A 124 -6.48 6.93 -6.34
CA LEU A 124 -5.06 7.24 -6.25
C LEU A 124 -4.34 6.10 -5.54
N TYR A 125 -3.23 5.66 -6.12
CA TYR A 125 -2.38 4.62 -5.58
C TYR A 125 -1.02 5.22 -5.22
N THR A 126 -0.62 5.07 -3.97
CA THR A 126 0.75 5.34 -3.52
C THR A 126 1.40 4.02 -3.17
N GLU A 127 2.54 3.71 -3.80
CA GLU A 127 3.30 2.49 -3.56
C GLU A 127 4.72 2.80 -3.08
N VAL A 128 5.20 2.04 -2.10
CA VAL A 128 6.59 2.05 -1.67
C VAL A 128 7.13 0.63 -1.69
N ALA A 129 8.29 0.42 -2.31
CA ALA A 129 8.96 -0.88 -2.33
C ALA A 129 10.45 -0.77 -2.04
N LEU A 130 10.99 -1.75 -1.32
CA LEU A 130 12.42 -1.84 -1.01
C LEU A 130 13.11 -2.88 -1.89
N PHE A 131 14.13 -2.43 -2.62
CA PHE A 131 14.98 -3.30 -3.42
C PHE A 131 16.33 -3.46 -2.72
N ARG A 132 16.70 -4.71 -2.39
CA ARG A 132 17.97 -4.99 -1.71
C ARG A 132 19.13 -4.93 -2.70
N LYS A 133 20.06 -4.01 -2.45
CA LYS A 133 21.29 -3.82 -3.21
C LYS A 133 22.35 -4.89 -2.89
N SER A 134 23.38 -4.94 -3.72
CA SER A 134 24.57 -5.81 -3.57
C SER A 134 25.26 -5.64 -2.20
N ASP A 135 25.35 -4.41 -1.72
CA ASP A 135 25.92 -4.01 -0.43
C ASP A 135 24.99 -4.29 0.77
N LYS A 136 23.81 -4.89 0.52
CA LYS A 136 22.73 -5.21 1.47
C LYS A 136 21.94 -3.99 1.97
N SER A 137 22.26 -2.78 1.54
CA SER A 137 21.41 -1.60 1.76
C SER A 137 20.16 -1.68 0.87
N TYR A 138 19.24 -0.74 1.08
CA TYR A 138 18.00 -0.66 0.32
C TYR A 138 18.03 0.51 -0.67
N LEU A 139 17.58 0.23 -1.88
CA LEU A 139 17.06 1.22 -2.80
C LEU A 139 15.55 1.34 -2.55
N ILE A 140 15.09 2.56 -2.28
CA ILE A 140 13.70 2.85 -1.94
C ILE A 140 13.01 3.32 -3.22
N ALA A 141 11.99 2.59 -3.67
CA ALA A 141 11.15 3.01 -4.78
C ALA A 141 9.86 3.62 -4.24
N LEU A 142 9.48 4.77 -4.81
CA LEU A 142 8.22 5.45 -4.56
C LEU A 142 7.50 5.63 -5.89
N ASN A 143 6.26 5.15 -5.96
CA ASN A 143 5.43 5.28 -7.14
C ASN A 143 4.06 5.86 -6.77
N GLY A 144 3.49 6.60 -7.72
CA GLY A 144 2.17 7.21 -7.61
C GLY A 144 1.46 7.16 -8.95
N TYR A 145 0.23 6.67 -8.96
CA TYR A 145 -0.62 6.68 -10.16
C TYR A 145 -2.09 6.76 -9.79
N SER A 146 -2.91 7.23 -10.73
CA SER A 146 -4.35 7.28 -10.61
C SER A 146 -5.04 6.37 -11.63
N ARG A 147 -6.24 5.92 -11.29
CA ARG A 147 -7.15 5.21 -12.19
C ARG A 147 -8.56 5.75 -12.00
N ASP A 148 -9.15 6.23 -13.08
CA ASP A 148 -10.59 6.50 -13.17
C ASP A 148 -11.33 5.16 -13.33
N GLU A 149 -12.22 4.85 -12.40
CA GLU A 149 -13.01 3.61 -12.38
C GLU A 149 -14.09 3.57 -13.46
N ILE A 150 -14.55 4.73 -13.93
CA ILE A 150 -15.62 4.87 -14.92
C ILE A 150 -15.03 4.82 -16.34
N THR A 151 -14.01 5.63 -16.60
CA THR A 151 -13.39 5.76 -17.93
C THR A 151 -12.24 4.78 -18.13
N HIS A 152 -11.79 4.12 -17.06
CA HIS A 152 -10.58 3.28 -17.03
C HIS A 152 -9.31 4.00 -17.49
N VAL A 153 -9.34 5.34 -17.53
CA VAL A 153 -8.17 6.17 -17.79
C VAL A 153 -7.24 6.03 -16.59
N VAL A 154 -5.99 5.68 -16.88
CA VAL A 154 -4.91 5.67 -15.91
C VAL A 154 -4.05 6.90 -16.11
N SER A 155 -3.36 7.38 -15.09
CA SER A 155 -2.35 8.41 -15.22
C SER A 155 -1.27 8.19 -14.16
N GLY A 156 -0.01 8.19 -14.54
CA GLY A 156 1.09 7.97 -13.61
C GLY A 156 2.35 8.65 -14.08
N GLY A 157 3.33 8.71 -13.18
CA GLY A 157 4.67 9.18 -13.49
C GLY A 157 5.69 8.04 -13.54
N ILE A 158 6.94 8.39 -13.84
CA ILE A 158 8.07 7.50 -13.62
C ILE A 158 8.25 7.32 -12.10
N PRO A 159 8.44 6.09 -11.58
CA PRO A 159 8.75 5.86 -10.18
C PRO A 159 10.01 6.62 -9.78
N ARG A 160 9.99 7.21 -8.59
CA ARG A 160 11.15 7.90 -8.02
C ARG A 160 11.94 6.93 -7.14
N PHE A 161 13.27 7.01 -7.21
CA PHE A 161 14.13 6.13 -6.44
C PHE A 161 15.04 6.92 -5.51
N TYR A 162 15.20 6.43 -4.29
CA TYR A 162 15.97 7.09 -3.25
C TYR A 162 16.94 6.14 -2.56
N GLN A 163 18.04 6.71 -2.08
CA GLN A 163 19.00 6.06 -1.21
C GLN A 163 19.09 6.81 0.11
N TRP A 164 19.11 6.07 1.22
CA TRP A 164 19.36 6.63 2.54
C TRP A 164 20.87 6.58 2.84
N GLU A 165 21.51 7.74 2.82
CA GLU A 165 22.94 7.88 3.06
C GLU A 165 23.20 9.11 3.94
N ASN A 166 24.09 9.00 4.92
CA ASN A 166 24.48 10.11 5.79
C ASN A 166 23.26 10.83 6.43
N ASN A 167 22.27 10.06 6.87
CA ASN A 167 21.02 10.54 7.44
C ASN A 167 20.19 11.44 6.50
N LYS A 168 20.30 11.22 5.18
CA LYS A 168 19.56 11.97 4.17
C LYS A 168 19.06 11.03 3.08
N LEU A 169 17.86 11.33 2.56
CA LEU A 169 17.37 10.76 1.32
C LEU A 169 18.01 11.51 0.15
N ARG A 170 18.69 10.77 -0.73
CA ARG A 170 19.16 11.26 -2.03
C ARG A 170 18.34 10.60 -3.12
N GLU A 171 17.75 11.40 -4.00
CA GLU A 171 17.12 10.88 -5.22
C GLU A 171 18.19 10.39 -6.20
N VAL A 172 18.00 9.20 -6.76
CA VAL A 172 18.93 8.52 -7.67
C VAL A 172 18.20 7.93 -8.88
N THR A 173 17.00 8.42 -9.19
CA THR A 173 16.13 7.90 -10.25
C THR A 173 16.86 7.71 -11.58
N THR A 174 17.61 8.72 -12.04
CA THR A 174 18.35 8.68 -13.31
C THR A 174 19.54 7.72 -13.32
N ASP A 175 20.07 7.38 -12.14
CA ASP A 175 21.23 6.49 -12.01
C ASP A 175 20.83 5.02 -12.03
N VAL A 176 19.61 4.73 -11.57
CA VAL A 176 19.16 3.35 -11.35
C VAL A 176 18.04 2.92 -12.27
N PHE A 177 17.25 3.83 -12.84
CA PHE A 177 16.09 3.49 -13.66
C PHE A 177 16.38 3.78 -15.14
N PRO A 178 16.09 2.84 -16.05
CA PRO A 178 16.36 3.05 -17.47
C PRO A 178 15.41 4.09 -18.06
N GLU A 179 15.85 4.75 -19.12
CA GLU A 179 14.94 5.56 -19.94
C GLU A 179 13.84 4.66 -20.52
N THR A 180 12.59 5.10 -20.39
CA THR A 180 11.42 4.40 -20.91
C THR A 180 10.75 5.24 -21.98
N SER A 181 10.28 4.58 -23.04
CA SER A 181 9.53 5.20 -24.14
C SER A 181 8.28 4.39 -24.44
N LEU A 182 7.21 5.09 -24.84
CA LEU A 182 5.99 4.45 -25.33
C LEU A 182 6.23 3.58 -26.56
N SER A 183 7.27 3.87 -27.36
CA SER A 183 7.62 3.07 -28.54
C SER A 183 7.87 1.59 -28.21
N LEU A 184 8.31 1.28 -26.98
CA LEU A 184 8.54 -0.09 -26.52
C LEU A 184 7.27 -0.97 -26.55
N PHE A 185 6.08 -0.37 -26.55
CA PHE A 185 4.81 -1.11 -26.58
C PHE A 185 4.33 -1.46 -27.99
N PHE A 186 4.85 -0.83 -29.04
CA PHE A 186 4.33 -0.93 -30.40
C PHE A 186 5.14 -1.90 -31.28
N LYS A 187 4.49 -2.49 -32.29
CA LYS A 187 5.14 -3.42 -33.24
C LYS A 187 6.08 -2.73 -34.23
N GLU A 188 5.84 -1.46 -34.49
CA GLU A 188 6.54 -0.64 -35.48
C GLU A 188 6.98 0.67 -34.82
N ASP A 189 7.95 1.36 -35.42
CA ASP A 189 8.34 2.73 -35.05
C ASP A 189 7.21 3.69 -35.43
N VAL A 190 6.15 3.69 -34.63
CA VAL A 190 5.03 4.62 -34.73
C VAL A 190 5.37 5.82 -33.86
N GLU A 191 5.16 7.04 -34.37
CA GLU A 191 5.17 8.22 -33.52
C GLU A 191 4.14 8.03 -32.39
N PRO A 192 4.57 7.98 -31.12
CA PRO A 192 3.65 7.74 -30.04
C PRO A 192 2.64 8.89 -29.99
N ILE A 193 1.36 8.55 -30.15
CA ILE A 193 0.28 9.46 -29.75
C ILE A 193 0.37 9.58 -28.24
N GLU A 194 0.20 10.78 -27.69
CA GLU A 194 0.13 11.02 -26.24
C GLU A 194 -0.81 9.99 -25.62
N SER A 195 -0.21 9.02 -24.93
CA SER A 195 -0.90 7.89 -24.32
C SER A 195 -0.56 7.90 -22.86
N ASN A 196 -1.58 7.69 -22.04
CA ASN A 196 -1.34 7.52 -20.62
C ASN A 196 -0.54 6.24 -20.38
N TYR A 197 0.26 6.27 -19.35
CA TYR A 197 0.99 5.12 -18.86
C TYR A 197 1.09 5.20 -17.34
N TYR A 198 1.43 4.08 -16.73
CA TYR A 198 1.72 4.02 -15.31
C TYR A 198 2.67 2.86 -15.05
N PHE A 199 3.25 2.88 -13.85
CA PHE A 199 4.07 1.78 -13.37
C PHE A 199 3.40 1.15 -12.15
N THR A 200 3.71 -0.11 -11.86
CA THR A 200 3.40 -0.72 -10.57
C THR A 200 4.65 -1.34 -9.96
N LEU A 201 4.81 -1.15 -8.66
CA LEU A 201 5.91 -1.73 -7.90
C LEU A 201 5.57 -3.17 -7.49
N PRO A 202 6.55 -4.09 -7.46
CA PRO A 202 6.28 -5.47 -7.09
C PRO A 202 6.07 -5.61 -5.58
N GLN A 203 4.91 -6.12 -5.16
CA GLN A 203 4.76 -6.66 -3.80
C GLN A 203 5.69 -7.85 -3.58
N VAL A 204 5.82 -8.72 -4.58
CA VAL A 204 6.72 -9.88 -4.55
C VAL A 204 7.57 -9.90 -5.82
N GLY A 205 8.86 -10.16 -5.65
CA GLY A 205 9.81 -10.20 -6.76
C GLY A 205 10.55 -8.89 -6.92
N ARG A 206 11.04 -8.64 -8.13
CA ARG A 206 12.03 -7.58 -8.40
C ARG A 206 11.79 -6.87 -9.73
N SER A 207 10.61 -7.05 -10.32
CA SER A 207 10.24 -6.49 -11.61
C SER A 207 9.21 -5.41 -11.40
N ILE A 208 9.49 -4.20 -11.86
CA ILE A 208 8.51 -3.13 -11.99
C ILE A 208 7.76 -3.38 -13.29
N GLU A 209 6.44 -3.24 -13.27
CA GLU A 209 5.63 -3.35 -14.47
C GLU A 209 5.38 -1.95 -15.04
N TYR A 210 5.68 -1.77 -16.33
CA TYR A 210 5.38 -0.57 -17.09
C TYR A 210 4.18 -0.84 -17.99
N HIS A 211 3.09 -0.11 -17.80
CA HIS A 211 1.81 -0.34 -18.47
C HIS A 211 1.44 0.82 -19.37
N ILE A 212 0.84 0.52 -20.52
CA ILE A 212 0.24 1.53 -21.38
C ILE A 212 -1.29 1.55 -21.20
N GLY A 213 -1.83 2.74 -20.97
CA GLY A 213 -3.25 3.02 -20.81
C GLY A 213 -3.89 3.45 -22.14
N LEU A 214 -4.08 2.52 -23.07
CA LEU A 214 -4.78 2.80 -24.33
C LEU A 214 -6.28 2.49 -24.22
N ASN A 215 -7.10 3.46 -24.60
CA ASN A 215 -8.55 3.30 -24.70
C ASN A 215 -9.03 3.12 -26.15
N ASP A 216 -8.27 3.58 -27.14
CA ASP A 216 -8.60 3.48 -28.57
C ASP A 216 -8.37 2.05 -29.12
N PRO A 217 -9.42 1.33 -29.57
CA PRO A 217 -9.28 -0.01 -30.15
C PRO A 217 -8.33 -0.07 -31.35
N ALA A 218 -8.30 0.95 -32.20
CA ALA A 218 -7.45 0.96 -33.39
C ALA A 218 -5.96 1.01 -33.04
N GLN A 219 -5.61 1.61 -31.89
CA GLN A 219 -4.24 1.62 -31.39
C GLN A 219 -3.87 0.32 -30.68
N LYS A 220 -4.83 -0.33 -30.01
CA LYS A 220 -4.61 -1.65 -29.38
C LYS A 220 -4.15 -2.71 -30.38
N GLU A 221 -4.62 -2.67 -31.62
CA GLU A 221 -4.18 -3.60 -32.67
C GLU A 221 -2.69 -3.45 -33.04
N LYS A 222 -2.14 -2.25 -32.85
CA LYS A 222 -0.73 -1.91 -33.13
C LYS A 222 0.22 -2.28 -31.99
N LEU A 223 -0.31 -2.62 -30.81
CA LEU A 223 0.50 -3.03 -29.66
C LEU A 223 1.19 -4.38 -29.91
N LYS A 224 2.48 -4.44 -29.59
CA LYS A 224 3.24 -5.68 -29.36
C LYS A 224 2.91 -6.25 -27.98
N THR A 225 2.75 -5.39 -26.99
CA THR A 225 2.42 -5.75 -25.61
C THR A 225 1.68 -4.60 -24.92
N GLY A 226 0.86 -4.91 -23.91
CA GLY A 226 0.27 -3.91 -23.01
C GLY A 226 1.11 -3.62 -21.76
N LYS A 227 2.15 -4.44 -21.54
CA LYS A 227 3.02 -4.38 -20.37
C LYS A 227 4.47 -4.69 -20.73
N ILE A 228 5.40 -3.99 -20.11
CA ILE A 228 6.84 -4.26 -20.15
C ILE A 228 7.33 -4.49 -18.72
N ASN A 229 8.20 -5.48 -18.52
CA ASN A 229 8.81 -5.73 -17.22
C ASN A 229 10.20 -5.11 -17.17
N ILE A 230 10.44 -4.30 -16.13
CA ILE A 230 11.71 -3.65 -15.85
C ILE A 230 12.30 -4.31 -14.60
N GLN A 231 13.39 -5.05 -14.77
CA GLN A 231 13.94 -5.93 -13.76
C GLN A 231 15.06 -5.26 -12.96
N PHE A 232 14.99 -5.31 -11.64
CA PHE A 232 16.12 -4.91 -10.79
C PHE A 232 17.23 -5.97 -10.83
N ASP A 233 18.42 -5.58 -11.28
CA ASP A 233 19.65 -6.37 -11.25
C ASP A 233 20.48 -6.02 -10.02
N SER A 234 20.67 -6.97 -9.09
CA SER A 234 21.44 -6.75 -7.85
C SER A 234 22.94 -6.83 -8.07
N GLY A 235 23.40 -7.33 -9.21
CA GLY A 235 24.82 -7.29 -9.55
C GLY A 235 25.25 -5.88 -9.94
N GLN A 236 24.32 -5.08 -10.44
CA GLN A 236 24.55 -3.73 -10.95
C GLN A 236 23.85 -2.64 -10.13
N ASP A 237 22.99 -3.02 -9.19
CA ASP A 237 22.13 -2.13 -8.38
C ASP A 237 21.31 -1.15 -9.23
N GLN A 238 20.87 -1.61 -10.41
CA GLN A 238 20.09 -0.84 -11.38
C GLN A 238 18.98 -1.69 -12.01
N PHE A 239 18.03 -1.01 -12.63
CA PHE A 239 16.94 -1.61 -13.37
C PHE A 239 17.31 -1.75 -14.85
N VAL A 240 16.89 -2.85 -15.45
CA VAL A 240 17.12 -3.17 -16.87
C VAL A 240 15.83 -3.60 -17.55
N LEU A 241 15.66 -3.18 -18.80
CA LEU A 241 14.56 -3.65 -19.65
C LEU A 241 14.83 -5.09 -20.07
N LEU A 242 13.90 -6.01 -19.76
CA LEU A 242 14.00 -7.39 -20.21
C LEU A 242 13.37 -7.51 -21.61
N ASN A 243 14.21 -7.79 -22.62
CA ASN A 243 13.81 -8.04 -24.02
C ASN A 243 12.93 -6.93 -24.64
N PRO A 244 13.51 -5.77 -25.01
CA PRO A 244 12.79 -4.71 -25.72
C PRO A 244 12.15 -5.17 -27.04
#